data_AF-A0A7G3ZW26-F1
#
_entry.id   AF-A0A7G3ZW26-F1
#
_cell.length_a   1.000
_cell.length_b   1.000
_cell.length_c   1.000
_cell.angle_alpha   90.00
_cell.angle_beta   90.00
_cell.angle_gamma   90.00
#
_symmetry.space_group_name_H-M   'P 1'
#
loop_
_entity.id
_entity.type
_entity.pdbx_description
1 polymer ?
#
loop_
_entity_poly.entity_id
_entity_poly.type
_entity_poly.pdbx_seq_one_letter_code
_entity_poly.pdbx_strand_id
1 'polypeptide(L)'
;MLVQRILDFIQTLEKENPLILCDAKLHECLSGRFSKRGPSDNLTHDDFNFLLTCYKSRWEAIVDRDDDYTRNPSVINQHWIDLAKELAPLVRINYLKILIPTLINEKDLNDFSSLDETVNLFNFYLGHGGKTLYRKLSFCKHLESWQFELSTYRENKKLSVVTVDELARLKLCKQTSREVAVDSERFKNFWDLMRKKVFVNLRNHGRMPIAFLPHLLELIEQYCHMKAEGSPFAHFKMEINNLFRRLYDYNLADVNFLYGTKIKYKENEEYLLDLFIALQTANSYNEINYEVQMLGKWLFEYNSDLKASSMELQPVYQTSAEESEKEQFIKTDAFVNCCKLLVSLFTTQFELSIFFTRQTHSLWDKKNNVFPEAYGIFTVLLPLIAANKPKALETAYAEIIEDIVIPARRDNSWCTWFTRDRSTTKWLELVQNCKLNELGVHWFEPELLFNALQLFDTKNPSVQMRINHLLDDIIQTYAQNQNDLMKQFRVNILFTEFLNGLNKDHSKRLLILIKLCNLEIAKSQFLSNCTKHINEQIAQLGQAIDSSSSGFFSRTRNKLDRVKLFNLPEKAKDVESMIVAYKTYLSGLSMEPRKAESISTYLFKIGQPILTATQKEKAKNSGRTTLDYIAQYT
;
A
#
# COMPACT_ATOMS: atom_id res chain seq x y z
N MET A 1 35.26 -4.62 41.08
CA MET A 1 34.06 -4.48 41.93
C MET A 1 34.00 -5.68 42.86
N LEU A 2 33.66 -5.45 44.12
CA LEU A 2 33.54 -6.49 45.14
C LEU A 2 32.18 -7.19 45.04
N VAL A 3 32.13 -8.45 45.46
CA VAL A 3 30.89 -9.23 45.60
C VAL A 3 29.90 -8.52 46.53
N GLN A 4 30.36 -7.82 47.56
CA GLN A 4 29.51 -7.01 48.47
C GLN A 4 28.50 -6.13 47.72
N ARG A 5 28.91 -5.46 46.64
CA ARG A 5 28.02 -4.55 45.91
C ARG A 5 26.83 -5.27 45.26
N ILE A 6 27.03 -6.51 44.82
CA ILE A 6 25.97 -7.36 44.28
C ILE A 6 25.07 -7.87 45.41
N LEU A 7 25.63 -8.22 46.57
CA LEU A 7 24.84 -8.58 47.76
C LEU A 7 23.95 -7.42 48.22
N ASP A 8 24.47 -6.18 48.19
CA ASP A 8 23.70 -4.98 48.50
C ASP A 8 22.56 -4.76 47.50
N PHE A 9 22.81 -5.02 46.22
CA PHE A 9 21.79 -4.94 45.17
C PHE A 9 20.68 -5.99 45.36
N ILE A 10 21.04 -7.23 45.71
CA ILE A 10 20.09 -8.30 46.03
C ILE A 10 19.19 -7.88 47.20
N GLN A 11 19.77 -7.39 48.30
CA GLN A 11 19.02 -6.89 49.45
C GLN A 11 18.12 -5.70 49.10
N THR A 12 18.55 -4.86 48.15
CA THR A 12 17.74 -3.73 47.69
C THR A 12 16.51 -4.23 46.93
N LEU A 13 16.67 -5.20 46.03
CA LEU A 13 15.53 -5.81 45.32
C LEU A 13 14.57 -6.53 46.29
N GLU A 14 15.09 -7.22 47.32
CA GLU A 14 14.27 -7.90 48.33
C GLU A 14 13.37 -6.93 49.11
N LYS A 15 13.84 -5.71 49.35
CA LYS A 15 13.07 -4.66 50.06
C LYS A 15 11.96 -4.05 49.21
N GLU A 16 12.10 -4.07 47.88
CA GLU A 16 11.12 -3.54 46.95
C GLU A 16 10.01 -4.58 46.68
N ASN A 17 8.86 -4.47 47.37
CA ASN A 17 7.72 -5.39 47.22
C ASN A 17 6.47 -4.62 46.76
N PRO A 18 5.77 -5.03 45.68
CA PRO A 18 5.98 -6.25 44.87
C PRO A 18 7.01 -6.12 43.74
N LEU A 19 7.84 -7.16 43.60
CA LEU A 19 8.65 -7.39 42.40
C LEU A 19 7.79 -7.97 41.27
N ILE A 20 8.08 -7.53 40.04
CA ILE A 20 7.53 -8.19 38.85
C ILE A 20 8.15 -9.59 38.68
N LEU A 21 7.44 -10.47 37.98
CA LEU A 21 7.82 -11.89 37.84
C LEU A 21 9.26 -12.09 37.35
N CYS A 22 9.75 -11.27 36.41
CA CYS A 22 11.12 -11.40 35.93
C CYS A 22 12.15 -10.94 36.96
N ASP A 23 11.88 -9.87 37.70
CA ASP A 23 12.80 -9.36 38.72
C ASP A 23 12.86 -10.31 39.93
N ALA A 24 11.76 -10.95 40.29
CA ALA A 24 11.75 -12.02 41.29
C ALA A 24 12.63 -13.22 40.87
N LYS A 25 12.50 -13.68 39.62
CA LYS A 25 13.36 -14.75 39.08
C LYS A 25 14.83 -14.35 39.03
N LEU A 26 15.13 -13.13 38.61
CA LEU A 26 16.50 -12.62 38.56
C LEU A 26 17.10 -12.47 39.96
N HIS A 27 16.31 -12.04 40.94
CA HIS A 27 16.69 -12.00 42.35
C HIS A 27 17.07 -13.40 42.86
N GLU A 28 16.29 -14.44 42.56
CA GLU A 28 16.62 -15.83 42.89
C GLU A 28 17.92 -16.30 42.21
N CYS A 29 18.09 -16.00 40.91
CA CYS A 29 19.32 -16.34 40.18
C CYS A 29 20.56 -15.65 40.76
N LEU A 30 20.45 -14.35 41.08
CA LEU A 30 21.53 -13.57 41.68
C LEU A 30 21.88 -14.12 43.07
N SER A 31 20.87 -14.36 43.91
CA SER A 31 21.04 -14.96 45.25
C SER A 31 21.70 -16.34 45.17
N GLY A 32 21.24 -17.21 44.27
CA GLY A 32 21.79 -18.54 44.09
C GLY A 32 23.29 -18.54 43.72
N ARG A 33 23.73 -17.54 42.96
CA ARG A 33 25.14 -17.41 42.53
C ARG A 33 26.03 -16.71 43.55
N PHE A 34 25.56 -15.63 44.17
CA PHE A 34 26.42 -14.74 44.97
C PHE A 34 26.31 -14.92 46.48
N SER A 35 25.19 -15.42 47.02
CA SER A 35 24.96 -15.46 48.49
C SER A 35 25.92 -16.37 49.26
N LYS A 36 26.62 -17.29 48.59
CA LYS A 36 27.62 -18.19 49.21
C LYS A 36 29.05 -17.66 49.11
N ARG A 37 29.26 -16.53 48.42
CA ARG A 37 30.59 -15.95 48.20
C ARG A 37 30.97 -14.95 49.29
N GLY A 38 32.27 -14.78 49.52
CA GLY A 38 32.78 -13.82 50.49
C GLY A 38 32.52 -12.39 50.02
N PRO A 39 32.04 -11.46 50.87
CA PRO A 39 31.76 -10.10 50.42
C PRO A 39 33.00 -9.33 49.95
N SER A 40 34.17 -9.67 50.49
CA SER A 40 35.47 -9.12 50.11
C SER A 40 36.06 -9.71 48.83
N ASP A 41 35.39 -10.70 48.22
CA ASP A 41 35.86 -11.30 46.96
C ASP A 41 35.71 -10.30 45.80
N ASN A 42 36.63 -10.36 44.84
CA ASN A 42 36.45 -9.65 43.57
C ASN A 42 35.53 -10.44 42.64
N LEU A 43 34.76 -9.70 41.83
CA LEU A 43 34.04 -10.29 40.70
C LEU A 43 35.02 -10.77 39.63
N THR A 44 34.75 -11.97 39.12
CA THR A 44 35.49 -12.61 38.04
C THR A 44 34.91 -12.25 36.67
N HIS A 45 35.62 -12.60 35.61
CA HIS A 45 35.09 -12.44 34.25
C HIS A 45 33.78 -13.22 34.03
N ASP A 46 33.67 -14.43 34.59
CA ASP A 46 32.46 -15.24 34.50
C ASP A 46 31.27 -14.61 35.24
N ASP A 47 31.54 -13.87 36.33
CA ASP A 47 30.50 -13.13 37.03
C ASP A 47 30.00 -11.94 36.21
N PHE A 48 30.89 -11.23 35.52
CA PHE A 48 30.48 -10.17 34.61
C PHE A 48 29.62 -10.71 33.46
N ASN A 49 30.02 -11.82 32.84
CA ASN A 49 29.23 -12.45 31.77
C ASN A 49 27.86 -12.94 32.26
N PHE A 50 27.80 -13.43 33.49
CA PHE A 50 26.53 -13.79 34.12
C PHE A 50 25.63 -12.57 34.34
N LEU A 51 26.16 -11.49 34.91
CA LEU A 51 25.41 -10.25 35.13
C LEU A 51 24.89 -9.66 33.81
N LEU A 52 25.71 -9.63 32.76
CA LEU A 52 25.28 -9.21 31.42
C LEU A 52 24.16 -10.09 30.86
N THR A 53 24.19 -11.39 31.17
CA THR A 53 23.11 -12.32 30.81
C THR A 53 21.82 -11.99 31.57
N CYS A 54 21.91 -11.66 32.87
CA CYS A 54 20.76 -11.21 33.66
C CYS A 54 20.13 -9.93 33.08
N TYR A 55 20.93 -8.94 32.70
CA TYR A 55 20.43 -7.72 32.04
C TYR A 55 19.73 -8.03 30.72
N LYS A 56 20.30 -8.92 29.90
CA LYS A 56 19.66 -9.37 28.66
C LYS A 56 18.30 -10.02 28.92
N SER A 57 18.23 -10.98 29.85
CA SER A 57 16.97 -11.64 30.22
C SER A 57 15.95 -10.66 30.77
N ARG A 58 16.38 -9.65 31.54
CA ARG A 58 15.50 -8.58 32.01
C ARG A 58 14.96 -7.76 30.86
N TRP A 59 15.83 -7.30 29.95
CA TRP A 59 15.44 -6.48 28.80
C TRP A 59 14.38 -7.16 27.94
N GLU A 60 14.58 -8.45 27.63
CA GLU A 60 13.63 -9.27 26.87
C GLU A 60 12.26 -9.38 27.56
N ALA A 61 12.22 -9.32 28.91
CA ALA A 61 10.99 -9.39 29.68
C ALA A 61 10.25 -8.05 29.80
N ILE A 62 10.97 -6.92 29.79
CA ILE A 62 10.39 -5.58 30.08
C ILE A 62 10.20 -4.69 28.85
N VAL A 63 10.90 -4.96 27.74
CA VAL A 63 10.84 -4.13 26.52
C VAL A 63 9.40 -3.96 26.05
N ASP A 64 9.03 -2.72 25.75
CA ASP A 64 7.69 -2.32 25.36
C ASP A 64 6.57 -2.66 26.36
N ARG A 65 6.91 -2.94 27.63
CA ARG A 65 5.98 -3.14 28.74
C ARG A 65 6.05 -1.99 29.74
N ASP A 66 5.27 -2.12 30.81
CA ASP A 66 5.13 -1.12 31.87
C ASP A 66 6.42 -0.84 32.64
N ASP A 67 7.38 -1.75 32.63
CA ASP A 67 8.67 -1.64 33.33
C ASP A 67 9.83 -1.32 32.39
N ASP A 68 9.56 -0.98 31.13
CA ASP A 68 10.57 -0.55 30.16
C ASP A 68 11.34 0.68 30.68
N TYR A 69 12.68 0.62 30.64
CA TYR A 69 13.57 1.68 31.09
C TYR A 69 13.29 3.06 30.45
N THR A 70 12.78 3.07 29.20
CA THR A 70 12.46 4.29 28.45
C THR A 70 11.06 4.83 28.73
N ARG A 71 10.21 4.03 29.39
CA ARG A 71 8.80 4.36 29.66
C ARG A 71 8.53 4.66 31.12
N ASN A 72 9.18 3.96 32.04
CA ASN A 72 8.85 4.00 33.46
C ASN A 72 10.10 4.21 34.34
N PRO A 73 10.20 5.34 35.06
CA PRO A 73 11.28 5.63 36.00
C PRO A 73 11.04 4.97 37.37
N SER A 74 10.69 3.68 37.43
CA SER A 74 10.41 3.01 38.70
C SER A 74 11.67 2.92 39.57
N VAL A 75 11.48 2.82 40.89
CA VAL A 75 12.58 2.65 41.85
C VAL A 75 13.43 1.42 41.51
N ILE A 76 12.78 0.30 41.18
CA ILE A 76 13.44 -0.92 40.71
C ILE A 76 14.26 -0.66 39.44
N ASN A 77 13.71 0.05 38.44
CA ASN A 77 14.47 0.42 37.25
C ASN A 77 15.70 1.27 37.58
N GLN A 78 15.57 2.20 38.53
CA GLN A 78 16.70 3.02 38.97
C GLN A 78 17.82 2.17 39.58
N HIS A 79 17.49 1.19 40.42
CA HIS A 79 18.48 0.27 40.99
C HIS A 79 19.24 -0.52 39.91
N TRP A 80 18.52 -1.02 38.90
CA TRP A 80 19.15 -1.70 37.76
C TRP A 80 20.02 -0.77 36.92
N ILE A 81 19.61 0.49 36.72
CA ILE A 81 20.37 1.53 36.00
C ILE A 81 21.66 1.87 36.75
N ASP A 82 21.60 2.06 38.06
CA ASP A 82 22.75 2.43 38.88
C ASP A 82 23.80 1.32 38.88
N LEU A 83 23.38 0.07 39.05
CA LEU A 83 24.29 -1.07 38.94
C LEU A 83 24.92 -1.16 37.54
N ALA A 84 24.17 -0.87 36.46
CA ALA A 84 24.72 -0.91 35.10
C ALA A 84 25.79 0.16 34.88
N LYS A 85 25.62 1.35 35.46
CA LYS A 85 26.62 2.43 35.41
C LYS A 85 27.90 2.06 36.16
N GLU A 86 27.79 1.37 37.29
CA GLU A 86 28.93 0.85 38.04
C GLU A 86 29.67 -0.28 37.28
N LEU A 87 28.93 -1.12 36.56
CA LEU A 87 29.48 -2.21 35.76
C LEU A 87 30.19 -1.72 34.49
N ALA A 88 29.64 -0.71 33.82
CA ALA A 88 30.11 -0.19 32.54
C ALA A 88 31.64 0.00 32.41
N PRO A 89 32.33 0.73 33.33
CA PRO A 89 33.78 0.92 33.22
C PRO A 89 34.58 -0.38 33.40
N LEU A 90 34.02 -1.38 34.10
CA LEU A 90 34.69 -2.64 34.40
C LEU A 90 34.64 -3.60 33.21
N VAL A 91 33.52 -3.64 32.49
CA VAL A 91 33.34 -4.47 31.30
C VAL A 91 33.70 -3.75 30.00
N ARG A 92 34.01 -2.44 30.05
CA ARG A 92 34.28 -1.59 28.88
C ARG A 92 33.12 -1.58 27.88
N ILE A 93 31.89 -1.60 28.39
CA ILE A 93 30.65 -1.52 27.61
C ILE A 93 29.87 -0.31 28.11
N ASN A 94 29.33 0.50 27.20
CA ASN A 94 28.47 1.62 27.57
C ASN A 94 27.26 1.10 28.37
N TYR A 95 26.91 1.75 29.49
CA TYR A 95 25.82 1.31 30.37
C TYR A 95 24.47 1.21 29.65
N LEU A 96 24.22 2.02 28.60
CA LEU A 96 23.03 1.92 27.76
C LEU A 96 22.99 0.59 26.99
N LYS A 97 24.14 0.09 26.52
CA LYS A 97 24.26 -1.23 25.87
C LYS A 97 24.22 -2.39 26.87
N ILE A 98 24.48 -2.15 28.16
CA ILE A 98 24.23 -3.13 29.22
C ILE A 98 22.73 -3.23 29.48
N LEU A 99 22.05 -2.10 29.65
CA LEU A 99 20.60 -2.04 29.92
C LEU A 99 19.74 -2.46 28.73
N ILE A 100 20.17 -2.10 27.52
CA ILE A 100 19.48 -2.37 26.25
C ILE A 100 20.48 -3.09 25.32
N PRO A 101 20.67 -4.42 25.47
CA PRO A 101 21.65 -5.16 24.67
C PRO A 101 21.38 -5.19 23.17
N THR A 102 20.17 -4.81 22.74
CA THR A 102 19.80 -4.70 21.33
C THR A 102 20.26 -3.40 20.67
N LEU A 103 20.83 -2.47 21.44
CA LEU A 103 21.22 -1.14 20.99
C LEU A 103 22.45 -1.16 20.08
N ILE A 104 22.34 -0.53 18.90
CA ILE A 104 23.42 -0.47 17.90
C ILE A 104 24.08 0.91 17.78
N ASN A 105 23.35 2.00 18.03
CA ASN A 105 23.88 3.35 17.91
C ASN A 105 24.45 3.87 19.23
N GLU A 106 25.48 4.71 19.13
CA GLU A 106 26.10 5.42 20.27
C GLU A 106 25.79 6.92 20.25
N LYS A 107 25.37 7.42 19.08
CA LYS A 107 24.98 8.80 18.85
C LYS A 107 23.53 8.87 18.43
N ASP A 108 22.84 9.94 18.82
CA ASP A 108 21.51 10.23 18.32
C ASP A 108 21.57 10.54 16.81
N LEU A 109 20.67 9.97 16.01
CA LEU A 109 20.67 10.18 14.56
C LEU A 109 20.09 11.54 14.14
N ASN A 110 19.36 12.22 15.03
CA ASN A 110 18.72 13.50 14.74
C ASN A 110 19.65 14.70 14.94
N ASP A 111 20.58 14.64 15.90
CA ASP A 111 21.52 15.74 16.17
C ASP A 111 23.01 15.32 16.25
N PHE A 112 23.30 14.03 16.09
CA PHE A 112 24.65 13.43 16.15
C PHE A 112 25.38 13.62 17.50
N SER A 113 24.67 14.01 18.56
CA SER A 113 25.21 14.10 19.92
C SER A 113 25.36 12.71 20.55
N SER A 114 26.22 12.61 21.57
CA SER A 114 26.48 11.33 22.22
C SER A 114 25.33 10.95 23.17
N LEU A 115 24.88 9.69 23.11
CA LEU A 115 23.72 9.26 23.91
C LEU A 115 24.02 9.24 25.41
N ASP A 116 25.27 9.04 25.82
CA ASP A 116 25.70 9.00 27.23
C ASP A 116 25.62 10.36 27.95
N GLU A 117 25.44 11.47 27.24
CA GLU A 117 25.20 12.80 27.83
C GLU A 117 23.85 12.89 28.56
N THR A 118 22.90 11.98 28.30
CA THR A 118 21.56 12.02 28.91
C THR A 118 21.46 11.08 30.11
N VAL A 119 21.28 11.66 31.28
CA VAL A 119 21.26 10.94 32.57
C VAL A 119 20.04 10.02 32.72
N ASN A 120 18.89 10.46 32.23
CA ASN A 120 17.57 9.89 32.51
C ASN A 120 17.03 9.10 31.32
N LEU A 121 16.79 7.79 31.48
CA LEU A 121 16.42 6.93 30.36
C LEU A 121 15.03 7.22 29.79
N PHE A 122 14.11 7.76 30.59
CA PHE A 122 12.79 8.19 30.13
C PHE A 122 12.83 9.39 29.18
N ASN A 123 13.98 10.06 29.01
CA ASN A 123 14.19 11.07 27.98
C ASN A 123 14.51 10.47 26.60
N PHE A 124 14.63 9.15 26.52
CA PHE A 124 14.77 8.42 25.27
C PHE A 124 13.48 7.75 24.83
N TYR A 125 13.47 7.31 23.59
CA TYR A 125 12.55 6.31 23.06
C TYR A 125 13.29 5.40 22.09
N LEU A 126 12.80 4.17 21.96
CA LEU A 126 13.34 3.22 21.00
C LEU A 126 12.71 3.43 19.62
N GLY A 127 13.59 3.51 18.63
CA GLY A 127 13.27 3.59 17.23
C GLY A 127 12.68 2.32 16.65
N HIS A 128 12.26 2.41 15.38
CA HIS A 128 11.71 1.29 14.64
C HIS A 128 12.60 0.03 14.76
N GLY A 129 11.99 -1.09 15.13
CA GLY A 129 12.67 -2.38 15.31
C GLY A 129 13.44 -2.54 16.64
N GLY A 130 13.40 -1.55 17.55
CA GLY A 130 13.91 -1.69 18.92
C GLY A 130 15.43 -1.73 19.07
N LYS A 131 16.16 -1.23 18.05
CA LYS A 131 17.64 -1.28 18.00
C LYS A 131 18.31 0.08 18.07
N THR A 132 17.61 1.14 17.70
CA THR A 132 18.15 2.51 17.71
C THR A 132 17.52 3.30 18.85
N LEU A 133 18.31 4.03 19.63
CA LEU A 133 17.83 4.90 20.69
C LEU A 133 17.87 6.36 20.22
N TYR A 134 16.79 7.09 20.49
CA TYR A 134 16.63 8.51 20.16
C TYR A 134 16.28 9.30 21.41
N ARG A 135 16.84 10.50 21.55
CA ARG A 135 16.56 11.46 22.60
C ARG A 135 15.37 12.31 22.19
N LYS A 136 14.39 12.43 23.08
CA LYS A 136 13.16 13.22 22.86
C LYS A 136 13.46 14.68 22.54
N LEU A 137 14.45 15.27 23.21
CA LEU A 137 14.86 16.66 22.97
C LEU A 137 15.44 16.85 21.57
N SER A 138 16.31 15.95 21.13
CA SER A 138 16.92 15.97 19.80
C SER A 138 15.86 15.77 18.72
N PHE A 139 14.88 14.90 18.98
CA PHE A 139 13.72 14.72 18.13
C PHE A 139 12.84 15.99 18.05
N CYS A 140 12.57 16.71 19.15
CA CYS A 140 11.87 18.01 19.10
C CYS A 140 12.58 19.02 18.19
N LYS A 141 13.88 19.22 18.40
CA LYS A 141 14.69 20.16 17.60
C LYS A 141 14.72 19.78 16.11
N HIS A 142 14.76 18.48 15.82
CA HIS A 142 14.62 17.97 14.47
C HIS A 142 13.26 18.35 13.88
N LEU A 143 12.15 18.09 14.57
CA LEU A 143 10.83 18.45 14.10
C LEU A 143 10.72 19.96 13.84
N GLU A 144 11.23 20.82 14.72
CA GLU A 144 11.27 22.27 14.51
C GLU A 144 12.01 22.66 13.22
N SER A 145 13.19 22.05 13.00
CA SER A 145 14.01 22.29 11.81
C SER A 145 13.32 21.87 10.51
N TRP A 146 12.40 20.90 10.59
CA TRP A 146 11.65 20.35 9.47
C TRP A 146 10.18 20.82 9.46
N GLN A 147 9.89 22.01 9.98
CA GLN A 147 8.55 22.63 9.96
C GLN A 147 7.45 21.72 10.56
N PHE A 148 7.83 20.95 11.58
CA PHE A 148 7.01 19.95 12.25
C PHE A 148 6.51 18.82 11.35
N GLU A 149 7.20 18.52 10.24
CA GLU A 149 6.99 17.27 9.50
C GLU A 149 7.42 16.09 10.38
N LEU A 150 6.48 15.21 10.71
CA LEU A 150 6.70 14.08 11.61
C LEU A 150 7.61 13.03 10.96
N SER A 151 8.90 13.20 11.21
CA SER A 151 9.96 12.50 10.50
C SER A 151 11.17 12.30 11.40
N THR A 152 12.04 11.36 11.07
CA THR A 152 13.28 11.11 11.81
C THR A 152 14.35 10.51 10.90
N TYR A 153 15.62 10.70 11.24
CA TYR A 153 16.71 10.08 10.49
C TYR A 153 16.87 8.60 10.84
N ARG A 154 17.09 7.77 9.82
CA ARG A 154 17.48 6.36 9.98
C ARG A 154 18.98 6.19 9.79
N GLU A 155 19.51 5.00 10.07
CA GLU A 155 20.95 4.68 9.92
C GLU A 155 21.52 5.03 8.55
N ASN A 156 20.70 4.91 7.50
CA ASN A 156 21.06 5.27 6.13
C ASN A 156 21.10 6.80 5.88
N LYS A 157 20.97 7.62 6.94
CA LYS A 157 20.88 9.09 6.91
C LYS A 157 19.73 9.63 6.06
N LYS A 158 18.73 8.81 5.76
CA LYS A 158 17.52 9.26 5.07
C LYS A 158 16.45 9.62 6.08
N LEU A 159 15.74 10.69 5.76
CA LEU A 159 14.52 11.05 6.44
C LEU A 159 13.48 9.95 6.19
N SER A 160 12.76 9.55 7.23
CA SER A 160 11.73 8.53 7.16
C SER A 160 10.57 8.84 8.09
N VAL A 161 9.43 8.23 7.82
CA VAL A 161 8.22 8.30 8.64
C VAL A 161 8.54 7.85 10.07
N VAL A 162 8.06 8.59 11.07
CA VAL A 162 8.02 8.11 12.46
C VAL A 162 6.92 7.07 12.57
N THR A 163 7.30 5.85 12.90
CA THR A 163 6.43 4.69 12.86
C THR A 163 5.41 4.70 14.01
N VAL A 164 4.29 4.00 13.83
CA VAL A 164 3.26 3.83 14.86
C VAL A 164 3.84 3.18 16.12
N ASP A 165 4.81 2.27 16.03
CA ASP A 165 5.46 1.69 17.22
C ASP A 165 6.31 2.72 17.98
N GLU A 166 7.02 3.60 17.27
CA GLU A 166 7.73 4.73 17.89
C GLU A 166 6.76 5.71 18.57
N LEU A 167 5.65 6.03 17.91
CA LEU A 167 4.63 6.93 18.45
C LEU A 167 3.91 6.32 19.65
N ALA A 168 3.64 5.02 19.63
CA ALA A 168 3.10 4.29 20.78
C ALA A 168 4.06 4.35 21.99
N ARG A 169 5.37 4.12 21.78
CA ARG A 169 6.39 4.25 22.84
C ARG A 169 6.44 5.66 23.43
N LEU A 170 6.32 6.68 22.59
CA LEU A 170 6.28 8.07 23.02
C LEU A 170 5.01 8.39 23.84
N LYS A 171 3.84 7.92 23.38
CA LYS A 171 2.54 8.12 24.06
C LYS A 171 2.47 7.39 25.40
N LEU A 172 2.98 6.16 25.48
CA LEU A 172 2.91 5.29 26.67
C LEU A 172 3.95 5.59 27.75
N CYS A 173 4.83 6.58 27.55
CA CYS A 173 5.79 6.96 28.58
C CYS A 173 5.06 7.49 29.83
N LYS A 174 5.22 6.83 30.98
CA LYS A 174 4.48 7.11 32.22
C LYS A 174 4.91 8.42 32.89
N GLN A 175 6.11 8.93 32.59
CA GLN A 175 6.61 10.20 33.12
C GLN A 175 6.17 11.40 32.27
N THR A 176 4.87 11.45 31.99
CA THR A 176 4.17 12.48 31.21
C THR A 176 3.56 13.57 32.11
N SER A 177 4.14 13.83 33.27
CA SER A 177 3.66 14.87 34.20
C SER A 177 4.63 16.04 34.38
N ARG A 178 5.83 15.98 33.77
CA ARG A 178 6.77 17.11 33.78
C ARG A 178 6.51 18.03 32.60
N GLU A 179 6.35 19.31 32.90
CA GLU A 179 6.21 20.36 31.89
C GLU A 179 7.43 20.34 30.95
N VAL A 180 7.16 20.35 29.65
CA VAL A 180 8.18 20.53 28.61
C VAL A 180 8.06 21.97 28.13
N ALA A 181 9.17 22.71 28.13
CA ALA A 181 9.23 24.04 27.53
C ALA A 181 9.99 23.95 26.21
N VAL A 182 9.41 24.50 25.16
CA VAL A 182 10.08 24.79 23.90
C VAL A 182 9.93 26.28 23.65
N ASP A 183 11.04 26.97 23.48
CA ASP A 183 11.14 28.43 23.51
C ASP A 183 10.50 29.03 24.78
N SER A 184 9.37 29.74 24.62
CA SER A 184 8.55 30.36 25.67
C SER A 184 7.25 29.61 25.97
N GLU A 185 6.92 28.57 25.21
CA GLU A 185 5.67 27.82 25.38
C GLU A 185 5.87 26.62 26.29
N ARG A 186 4.91 26.42 27.21
CA ARG A 186 4.90 25.30 28.15
C ARG A 186 3.83 24.29 27.77
N PHE A 187 4.24 23.02 27.73
CA PHE A 187 3.40 21.88 27.43
C PHE A 187 3.32 20.99 28.66
N LYS A 188 2.16 20.37 28.90
CA LYS A 188 1.96 19.50 30.08
C LYS A 188 2.94 18.33 30.10
N ASN A 189 3.29 17.84 28.91
CA ASN A 189 4.26 16.78 28.67
C ASN A 189 4.65 16.72 27.19
N PHE A 190 5.53 15.77 26.86
CA PHE A 190 5.97 15.52 25.49
C PHE A 190 4.81 15.23 24.52
N TRP A 191 3.82 14.43 24.92
CA TRP A 191 2.68 14.12 24.04
C TRP A 191 1.75 15.33 23.83
N ASP A 192 1.62 16.20 24.83
CA ASP A 192 0.91 17.49 24.72
C ASP A 192 1.60 18.41 23.70
N LEU A 193 2.94 18.44 23.68
CA LEU A 193 3.72 19.12 22.64
C LEU A 193 3.42 18.53 21.26
N MET A 194 3.47 17.20 21.12
CA MET A 194 3.17 16.54 19.84
C MET A 194 1.78 16.93 19.34
N ARG A 195 0.75 16.89 20.19
CA ARG A 195 -0.61 17.23 19.79
C ARG A 195 -0.80 18.69 19.41
N LYS A 196 -0.24 19.62 20.19
CA LYS A 196 -0.47 21.06 20.01
C LYS A 196 0.40 21.71 18.94
N LYS A 197 1.58 21.16 18.64
CA LYS A 197 2.54 21.73 17.68
C LYS A 197 2.76 20.88 16.45
N VAL A 198 2.82 19.56 16.61
CA VAL A 198 3.17 18.66 15.50
C VAL A 198 1.91 18.22 14.76
N PHE A 199 0.92 17.66 15.48
CA PHE A 199 -0.24 17.01 14.86
C PHE A 199 -1.13 17.99 14.10
N VAL A 200 -1.20 19.25 14.55
CA VAL A 200 -1.92 20.32 13.86
C VAL A 200 -1.37 20.62 12.47
N ASN A 201 -0.09 20.31 12.21
CA ASN A 201 0.61 20.62 10.97
C ASN A 201 0.75 19.41 10.03
N LEU A 202 0.35 18.22 10.46
CA LEU A 202 0.55 16.97 9.71
C LEU A 202 -0.14 16.92 8.35
N ARG A 203 -1.19 17.73 8.16
CA ARG A 203 -1.96 17.82 6.91
C ARG A 203 -1.51 18.98 6.01
N ASN A 204 -0.52 19.77 6.42
CA ASN A 204 -0.05 20.91 5.64
C ASN A 204 0.60 20.47 4.32
N HIS A 205 1.18 19.26 4.31
CA HIS A 205 1.86 18.68 3.16
C HIS A 205 1.28 17.29 2.86
N GLY A 206 1.32 16.89 1.59
CA GLY A 206 0.86 15.57 1.14
C GLY A 206 -0.63 15.48 0.87
N ARG A 207 -1.08 14.26 0.62
CA ARG A 207 -2.49 13.92 0.33
C ARG A 207 -2.85 12.58 0.96
N MET A 208 -4.15 12.30 1.05
CA MET A 208 -4.63 11.00 1.53
C MET A 208 -4.07 9.87 0.64
N PRO A 209 -3.35 8.88 1.20
CA PRO A 209 -2.85 7.75 0.44
C PRO A 209 -4.00 6.78 0.11
N ILE A 210 -4.79 7.10 -0.91
CA ILE A 210 -6.01 6.35 -1.26
C ILE A 210 -5.75 4.86 -1.57
N ALA A 211 -4.55 4.51 -2.04
CA ALA A 211 -4.15 3.12 -2.28
C ALA A 211 -3.96 2.30 -1.00
N PHE A 212 -3.76 2.96 0.14
CA PHE A 212 -3.66 2.31 1.44
C PHE A 212 -5.04 1.96 2.03
N LEU A 213 -6.10 2.70 1.68
CA LEU A 213 -7.43 2.54 2.28
C LEU A 213 -8.06 1.15 2.03
N PRO A 214 -7.95 0.53 0.84
CA PRO A 214 -8.41 -0.85 0.65
C PRO A 214 -7.73 -1.86 1.59
N HIS A 215 -6.48 -1.62 1.99
CA HIS A 215 -5.77 -2.49 2.94
C HIS A 215 -6.25 -2.29 4.39
N LEU A 216 -6.67 -1.07 4.76
CA LEU A 216 -7.34 -0.83 6.04
C LEU A 216 -8.68 -1.57 6.10
N LEU A 217 -9.46 -1.53 5.01
CA LEU A 217 -10.71 -2.27 4.91
C LEU A 217 -10.49 -3.79 5.05
N GLU A 218 -9.47 -4.32 4.38
CA GLU A 218 -9.09 -5.73 4.48
C GLU A 218 -8.72 -6.13 5.91
N LEU A 219 -7.98 -5.29 6.64
CA LEU A 219 -7.67 -5.54 8.05
C LEU A 219 -8.95 -5.67 8.90
N ILE A 220 -9.96 -4.84 8.66
CA ILE A 220 -11.25 -4.90 9.37
C ILE A 220 -11.98 -6.20 9.03
N GLU A 221 -12.02 -6.59 7.76
CA GLU A 221 -12.66 -7.84 7.35
C GLU A 221 -11.93 -9.06 7.96
N GLN A 222 -10.60 -9.04 7.99
CA GLN A 222 -9.78 -10.05 8.66
C GLN A 222 -10.03 -10.11 10.17
N TYR A 223 -10.18 -8.96 10.83
CA TYR A 223 -10.54 -8.90 12.25
C TYR A 223 -11.85 -9.64 12.53
N CYS A 224 -12.92 -9.30 11.80
CA CYS A 224 -14.23 -9.92 11.98
C CYS A 224 -14.16 -11.44 11.73
N HIS A 225 -13.48 -11.85 10.67
CA HIS A 225 -13.31 -13.26 10.32
C HIS A 225 -12.53 -14.04 11.40
N MET A 226 -11.34 -13.57 11.76
CA MET A 226 -10.48 -14.24 12.75
C MET A 226 -11.13 -14.28 14.14
N LYS A 227 -11.86 -13.23 14.53
CA LYS A 227 -12.60 -13.19 15.79
C LYS A 227 -13.73 -14.22 15.80
N ALA A 228 -14.51 -14.31 14.73
CA ALA A 228 -15.61 -15.28 14.61
C ALA A 228 -15.11 -16.72 14.62
N GLU A 229 -13.94 -16.99 14.04
CA GLU A 229 -13.29 -18.31 14.05
C GLU A 229 -12.57 -18.65 15.36
N GLY A 230 -12.45 -17.71 16.30
CA GLY A 230 -11.70 -17.91 17.54
C GLY A 230 -10.19 -18.03 17.34
N SER A 231 -9.64 -17.47 16.25
CA SER A 231 -8.21 -17.49 15.96
C SER A 231 -7.40 -16.73 17.01
N PRO A 232 -6.18 -17.18 17.39
CA PRO A 232 -5.34 -16.45 18.34
C PRO A 232 -5.08 -15.00 17.93
N PHE A 233 -5.20 -14.05 18.87
CA PHE A 233 -4.99 -12.62 18.59
C PHE A 233 -3.59 -12.30 18.04
N ALA A 234 -2.58 -13.12 18.38
CA ALA A 234 -1.23 -13.00 17.84
C ALA A 234 -1.19 -13.05 16.29
N HIS A 235 -2.08 -13.81 15.65
CA HIS A 235 -2.19 -13.84 14.19
C HIS A 235 -2.70 -12.51 13.65
N PHE A 236 -3.77 -11.97 14.25
CA PHE A 236 -4.28 -10.65 13.87
C PHE A 236 -3.25 -9.54 14.14
N LYS A 237 -2.47 -9.65 15.22
CA LYS A 237 -1.37 -8.72 15.51
C LYS A 237 -0.30 -8.72 14.42
N MET A 238 -0.02 -9.88 13.82
CA MET A 238 0.89 -9.99 12.69
C MET A 238 0.34 -9.24 11.46
N GLU A 239 -0.97 -9.31 11.20
CA GLU A 239 -1.61 -8.56 10.11
C GLU A 239 -1.55 -7.04 10.34
N ILE A 240 -1.76 -6.56 11.57
CA ILE A 240 -1.56 -5.15 11.94
C ILE A 240 -0.11 -4.72 11.63
N ASN A 241 0.87 -5.50 12.06
CA ASN A 241 2.29 -5.19 11.81
C ASN A 241 2.62 -5.20 10.31
N ASN A 242 2.05 -6.13 9.54
CA ASN A 242 2.23 -6.20 8.10
C ASN A 242 1.60 -4.99 7.39
N LEU A 243 0.43 -4.55 7.84
CA LEU A 243 -0.23 -3.35 7.34
C LEU A 243 0.62 -2.10 7.60
N PHE A 244 1.09 -1.88 8.83
CA PHE A 244 1.92 -0.72 9.13
C PHE A 244 3.27 -0.74 8.40
N ARG A 245 3.87 -1.92 8.21
CA ARG A 245 5.06 -2.03 7.35
C ARG A 245 4.78 -1.57 5.93
N ARG A 246 3.60 -1.87 5.36
CA ARG A 246 3.18 -1.34 4.05
C ARG A 246 2.97 0.17 4.09
N LEU A 247 2.37 0.70 5.15
CA LEU A 247 2.17 2.15 5.28
C LEU A 247 3.49 2.93 5.17
N TYR A 248 4.58 2.41 5.74
CA TYR A 248 5.88 3.08 5.70
C TYR A 248 6.58 3.03 4.33
N ASP A 249 6.06 2.26 3.37
CA ASP A 249 6.53 2.25 1.98
C ASP A 249 5.99 3.48 1.19
N TYR A 250 5.00 4.21 1.73
CA TYR A 250 4.41 5.41 1.12
C TYR A 250 5.25 6.67 1.33
N ASN A 251 4.92 7.74 0.59
CA ASN A 251 5.56 9.03 0.75
C ASN A 251 5.35 9.59 2.17
N LEU A 252 6.42 10.14 2.76
CA LEU A 252 6.42 10.71 4.12
C LEU A 252 5.25 11.70 4.35
N ALA A 253 5.04 12.63 3.41
CA ALA A 253 3.99 13.63 3.54
C ALA A 253 2.58 13.00 3.49
N ASP A 254 2.38 11.98 2.66
CA ASP A 254 1.09 11.27 2.56
C ASP A 254 0.79 10.47 3.83
N VAL A 255 1.81 9.85 4.45
CA VAL A 255 1.64 9.16 5.74
C VAL A 255 1.34 10.15 6.86
N ASN A 256 2.04 11.30 6.88
CA ASN A 256 1.74 12.36 7.83
C ASN A 256 0.31 12.90 7.64
N PHE A 257 -0.14 13.09 6.39
CA PHE A 257 -1.52 13.48 6.11
C PHE A 257 -2.53 12.47 6.70
N LEU A 258 -2.28 11.16 6.52
CA LEU A 258 -3.11 10.10 7.09
C LEU A 258 -3.12 10.19 8.62
N TYR A 259 -1.96 10.31 9.27
CA TYR A 259 -1.86 10.45 10.73
C TYR A 259 -2.59 11.69 11.26
N GLY A 260 -2.47 12.81 10.56
CA GLY A 260 -3.11 14.08 10.91
C GLY A 260 -4.59 14.16 10.59
N THR A 261 -5.18 13.12 9.98
CA THR A 261 -6.62 13.10 9.65
C THR A 261 -7.44 13.05 10.92
N LYS A 262 -8.35 14.02 11.08
CA LYS A 262 -9.17 14.15 12.29
C LYS A 262 -10.34 13.17 12.30
N ILE A 263 -10.61 12.58 13.46
CA ILE A 263 -11.70 11.64 13.70
C ILE A 263 -12.38 11.92 15.04
N LYS A 264 -13.67 11.58 15.17
CA LYS A 264 -14.41 11.64 16.43
C LYS A 264 -14.28 10.28 17.15
N TYR A 265 -13.26 10.10 17.97
CA TYR A 265 -12.97 8.80 18.61
C TYR A 265 -13.12 8.84 20.13
N LYS A 266 -12.39 9.69 20.86
CA LYS A 266 -12.56 9.91 22.32
C LYS A 266 -12.36 11.39 22.65
N GLU A 267 -12.78 11.84 23.84
CA GLU A 267 -12.77 13.27 24.25
C GLU A 267 -11.41 13.99 24.08
N ASN A 268 -10.29 13.26 24.00
CA ASN A 268 -8.95 13.83 23.83
C ASN A 268 -8.11 13.12 22.73
N GLU A 269 -8.75 12.31 21.89
CA GLU A 269 -8.13 11.55 20.80
C GLU A 269 -8.85 11.90 19.51
N GLU A 270 -8.24 12.84 18.78
CA GLU A 270 -8.85 13.49 17.63
C GLU A 270 -8.23 13.04 16.31
N TYR A 271 -7.19 12.22 16.31
CA TYR A 271 -6.41 11.90 15.11
C TYR A 271 -6.49 10.41 14.77
N LEU A 272 -6.47 10.07 13.48
CA LEU A 272 -6.44 8.69 13.02
C LEU A 272 -5.21 7.93 13.56
N LEU A 273 -4.12 8.65 13.80
CA LEU A 273 -2.95 8.12 14.51
C LEU A 273 -3.29 7.54 15.89
N ASP A 274 -4.23 8.11 16.64
CA ASP A 274 -4.60 7.60 17.96
C ASP A 274 -5.24 6.21 17.86
N LEU A 275 -6.07 5.98 16.84
CA LEU A 275 -6.59 4.64 16.52
C LEU A 275 -5.45 3.70 16.16
N PHE A 276 -4.51 4.11 15.30
CA PHE A 276 -3.39 3.25 14.92
C PHE A 276 -2.51 2.87 16.10
N ILE A 277 -2.27 3.78 17.03
CA ILE A 277 -1.57 3.47 18.28
C ILE A 277 -2.35 2.46 19.10
N ALA A 278 -3.67 2.61 19.24
CA ALA A 278 -4.50 1.64 19.95
C ALA A 278 -4.44 0.25 19.29
N LEU A 279 -4.49 0.17 17.96
CA LEU A 279 -4.28 -1.09 17.22
C LEU A 279 -2.89 -1.69 17.51
N GLN A 280 -1.85 -0.85 17.52
CA GLN A 280 -0.48 -1.26 17.78
C GLN A 280 -0.24 -1.72 19.23
N THR A 281 -1.01 -1.25 20.20
CA THR A 281 -0.79 -1.57 21.63
C THR A 281 -1.72 -2.65 22.18
N ALA A 282 -2.83 -2.94 21.50
CA ALA A 282 -3.78 -3.96 21.96
C ALA A 282 -3.16 -5.36 22.05
N ASN A 283 -3.64 -6.15 23.01
CA ASN A 283 -3.22 -7.53 23.26
C ASN A 283 -4.36 -8.56 23.15
N SER A 284 -5.59 -8.11 22.92
CA SER A 284 -6.76 -8.97 22.78
C SER A 284 -7.83 -8.39 21.86
N TYR A 285 -8.72 -9.25 21.34
CA TYR A 285 -9.88 -8.80 20.54
C TYR A 285 -10.85 -7.92 21.32
N ASN A 286 -10.96 -8.12 22.64
CA ASN A 286 -11.88 -7.35 23.48
C ASN A 286 -11.41 -5.91 23.65
N GLU A 287 -10.10 -5.67 23.72
CA GLU A 287 -9.51 -4.34 23.87
C GLU A 287 -9.67 -3.44 22.64
N ILE A 288 -9.78 -4.03 21.44
CA ILE A 288 -9.67 -3.32 20.16
C ILE A 288 -11.01 -3.22 19.40
N ASN A 289 -12.08 -3.82 19.94
CA ASN A 289 -13.33 -3.98 19.22
C ASN A 289 -13.95 -2.63 18.84
N TYR A 290 -13.91 -1.67 19.77
CA TYR A 290 -14.42 -0.33 19.54
C TYR A 290 -13.59 0.41 18.49
N GLU A 291 -12.26 0.26 18.54
CA GLU A 291 -11.28 0.87 17.64
C GLU A 291 -11.50 0.41 16.20
N VAL A 292 -11.74 -0.90 16.00
CA VAL A 292 -12.02 -1.47 14.67
C VAL A 292 -13.35 -0.96 14.12
N GLN A 293 -14.39 -0.87 14.97
CA GLN A 293 -15.68 -0.29 14.56
C GLN A 293 -15.54 1.17 14.15
N MET A 294 -14.77 1.96 14.91
CA MET A 294 -14.51 3.36 14.62
C MET A 294 -13.70 3.56 13.33
N LEU A 295 -12.72 2.69 13.07
CA LEU A 295 -12.00 2.70 11.80
C LEU A 295 -12.93 2.36 10.63
N GLY A 296 -13.82 1.38 10.80
CA GLY A 296 -14.83 1.02 9.79
C GLY A 296 -15.83 2.14 9.52
N LYS A 297 -16.28 2.84 10.56
CA LYS A 297 -17.12 4.03 10.44
C LYS A 297 -16.42 5.13 9.64
N TRP A 298 -15.20 5.47 10.03
CA TRP A 298 -14.42 6.52 9.37
C TRP A 298 -14.17 6.21 7.89
N LEU A 299 -13.83 4.95 7.54
CA LEU A 299 -13.65 4.54 6.14
C LEU A 299 -14.93 4.76 5.32
N PHE A 300 -16.09 4.38 5.88
CA PHE A 300 -17.38 4.56 5.22
C PHE A 300 -17.77 6.04 5.07
N GLU A 301 -17.54 6.86 6.10
CA GLU A 301 -17.75 8.31 6.04
C GLU A 301 -16.81 8.99 5.01
N TYR A 302 -15.58 8.49 4.87
CA TYR A 302 -14.64 8.98 3.86
C TYR A 302 -15.10 8.64 2.44
N ASN A 303 -15.54 7.39 2.20
CA ASN A 303 -16.13 6.97 0.94
C ASN A 303 -17.01 5.72 1.16
N SER A 304 -18.25 5.75 0.68
CA SER A 304 -19.23 4.68 0.87
C SER A 304 -18.83 3.34 0.22
N ASP A 305 -17.95 3.35 -0.79
CA ASP A 305 -17.39 2.13 -1.39
C ASP A 305 -16.41 1.40 -0.46
N LEU A 306 -15.94 2.05 0.62
CA LEU A 306 -15.11 1.44 1.67
C LEU A 306 -15.97 0.82 2.79
N LYS A 307 -17.09 0.20 2.42
CA LYS A 307 -17.97 -0.52 3.34
C LYS A 307 -17.48 -1.96 3.56
N ALA A 308 -17.30 -2.36 4.82
CA ALA A 308 -16.94 -3.73 5.15
C ALA A 308 -18.14 -4.67 4.94
N SER A 309 -17.85 -5.90 4.52
CA SER A 309 -18.90 -6.88 4.21
C SER A 309 -19.48 -7.54 5.47
N SER A 310 -18.89 -7.34 6.65
CA SER A 310 -19.28 -8.02 7.89
C SER A 310 -20.62 -7.52 8.42
N MET A 311 -21.47 -8.45 8.88
CA MET A 311 -22.77 -8.12 9.47
C MET A 311 -22.62 -7.33 10.79
N GLU A 312 -21.53 -7.54 11.52
CA GLU A 312 -21.21 -6.91 12.80
C GLU A 312 -21.07 -5.37 12.71
N LEU A 313 -20.73 -4.85 11.53
CA LEU A 313 -20.57 -3.42 11.29
C LEU A 313 -21.80 -2.76 10.67
N GLN A 314 -22.83 -3.54 10.31
CA GLN A 314 -24.09 -3.00 9.77
C GLN A 314 -24.75 -1.95 10.68
N PRO A 315 -24.84 -2.14 12.02
CA PRO A 315 -25.40 -1.12 12.90
C PRO A 315 -24.63 0.21 12.85
N VAL A 316 -23.30 0.14 12.70
CA VAL A 316 -22.41 1.31 12.62
C VAL A 316 -22.66 2.12 11.34
N TYR A 317 -22.97 1.42 10.25
CA TYR A 317 -23.30 2.05 8.97
C TYR A 317 -24.71 2.65 8.96
N GLN A 318 -25.69 2.04 9.63
CA GLN A 318 -27.06 2.55 9.70
C GLN A 318 -27.15 3.90 10.42
N THR A 319 -26.41 4.10 11.53
CA THR A 319 -26.39 5.38 12.25
C THR A 319 -25.71 6.51 11.45
N SER A 320 -24.89 6.18 10.45
CA SER A 320 -24.18 7.15 9.61
C SER A 320 -24.88 7.39 8.27
N ALA A 321 -25.78 6.48 7.85
CA ALA A 321 -26.52 6.57 6.60
C ALA A 321 -27.65 7.62 6.63
N GLU A 322 -28.20 7.94 7.81
CA GLU A 322 -29.24 8.97 7.96
C GLU A 322 -28.74 10.40 7.67
N GLU A 323 -27.42 10.64 7.69
CA GLU A 323 -26.81 11.93 7.30
C GLU A 323 -26.18 11.90 5.89
N SER A 324 -26.03 10.72 5.28
CA SER A 324 -25.36 10.53 3.99
C SER A 324 -26.29 10.11 2.84
N GLU A 325 -27.61 10.23 2.99
CA GLU A 325 -28.56 10.13 1.86
C GLU A 325 -28.47 11.37 0.95
N LYS A 326 -27.31 11.54 0.34
CA LYS A 326 -27.24 11.86 -1.08
C LYS A 326 -26.46 10.71 -1.71
N GLU A 327 -27.16 9.61 -1.98
CA GLU A 327 -26.81 8.80 -3.14
C GLU A 327 -26.94 9.70 -4.38
N GLN A 328 -25.95 10.55 -4.61
CA GLN A 328 -25.62 11.04 -5.94
C GLN A 328 -24.71 10.00 -6.58
N PHE A 329 -25.28 8.81 -6.84
CA PHE A 329 -24.93 8.11 -8.07
C PHE A 329 -26.02 8.41 -9.10
N ILE A 330 -25.58 9.15 -10.10
CA ILE A 330 -26.36 9.86 -11.09
C ILE A 330 -26.90 8.86 -12.14
N LYS A 331 -28.21 8.95 -12.39
CA LYS A 331 -28.98 8.55 -13.61
C LYS A 331 -28.72 7.14 -14.16
N THR A 332 -29.78 6.32 -14.20
CA THR A 332 -30.08 5.34 -15.25
C THR A 332 -29.06 5.29 -16.41
N ASP A 333 -28.01 4.48 -16.24
CA ASP A 333 -26.79 4.55 -17.04
C ASP A 333 -26.88 3.65 -18.28
N ALA A 334 -27.84 3.96 -19.16
CA ALA A 334 -28.08 3.20 -20.39
C ALA A 334 -26.80 3.11 -21.24
N PHE A 335 -25.99 4.18 -21.28
CA PHE A 335 -24.70 4.19 -21.95
C PHE A 335 -23.74 3.16 -21.38
N VAL A 336 -23.47 3.21 -20.07
CA VAL A 336 -22.51 2.29 -19.43
C VAL A 336 -23.01 0.87 -19.48
N ASN A 337 -24.31 0.62 -19.33
CA ASN A 337 -24.86 -0.71 -19.46
C ASN A 337 -24.75 -1.23 -20.90
N CYS A 338 -24.94 -0.38 -21.91
CA CYS A 338 -24.66 -0.70 -23.31
C CYS A 338 -23.17 -1.02 -23.54
N CYS A 339 -22.28 -0.25 -22.93
CA CYS A 339 -20.85 -0.50 -23.03
C CYS A 339 -20.45 -1.82 -22.35
N LYS A 340 -20.95 -2.08 -21.14
CA LYS A 340 -20.78 -3.37 -20.45
C LYS A 340 -21.33 -4.53 -21.25
N LEU A 341 -22.49 -4.37 -21.89
CA LEU A 341 -23.09 -5.37 -22.77
C LEU A 341 -22.09 -5.76 -23.86
N LEU A 342 -21.57 -4.79 -24.60
CA LEU A 342 -20.63 -5.08 -25.68
C LEU A 342 -19.29 -5.63 -25.18
N VAL A 343 -18.73 -5.09 -24.10
CA VAL A 343 -17.50 -5.63 -23.49
C VAL A 343 -17.72 -7.09 -23.10
N SER A 344 -18.85 -7.40 -22.47
CA SER A 344 -19.18 -8.78 -22.05
C SER A 344 -19.26 -9.76 -23.22
N LEU A 345 -19.73 -9.31 -24.40
CA LEU A 345 -19.75 -10.13 -25.62
C LEU A 345 -18.35 -10.44 -26.14
N PHE A 346 -17.34 -9.62 -25.85
CA PHE A 346 -15.95 -9.87 -26.25
C PHE A 346 -15.14 -10.62 -25.20
N THR A 347 -15.56 -10.61 -23.93
CA THR A 347 -14.78 -11.18 -22.82
C THR A 347 -15.35 -12.49 -22.27
N THR A 348 -16.63 -12.78 -22.52
CA THR A 348 -17.28 -14.02 -22.09
C THR A 348 -16.93 -15.16 -23.06
N GLN A 349 -16.50 -16.30 -22.52
CA GLN A 349 -16.33 -17.52 -23.32
C GLN A 349 -17.68 -18.23 -23.39
N PHE A 350 -18.30 -18.24 -24.57
CA PHE A 350 -19.54 -18.96 -24.83
C PHE A 350 -19.22 -20.37 -25.32
N GLU A 351 -19.81 -21.38 -24.65
CA GLU A 351 -19.75 -22.75 -25.13
C GLU A 351 -20.83 -22.92 -26.21
N LEU A 352 -20.42 -23.23 -27.44
CA LEU A 352 -21.30 -23.30 -28.61
C LEU A 352 -21.20 -24.67 -29.27
N SER A 353 -22.34 -25.30 -29.54
CA SER A 353 -22.41 -26.57 -30.27
C SER A 353 -21.77 -26.45 -31.67
N ILE A 354 -20.89 -27.39 -32.01
CA ILE A 354 -19.92 -27.30 -33.12
C ILE A 354 -20.56 -27.16 -34.51
N PHE A 355 -21.81 -27.60 -34.71
CA PHE A 355 -22.28 -27.88 -36.06
C PHE A 355 -22.91 -26.69 -36.82
N PHE A 356 -23.57 -25.69 -36.19
CA PHE A 356 -24.26 -24.64 -36.97
C PHE A 356 -24.46 -23.25 -36.31
N THR A 357 -23.94 -22.98 -35.10
CA THR A 357 -24.33 -21.77 -34.33
C THR A 357 -23.19 -20.79 -34.00
N ARG A 358 -21.98 -21.01 -34.51
CA ARG A 358 -20.81 -20.18 -34.16
C ARG A 358 -20.67 -18.99 -35.10
N GLN A 359 -20.80 -17.77 -34.58
CA GLN A 359 -20.49 -16.55 -35.32
C GLN A 359 -19.27 -15.85 -34.70
N THR A 360 -18.32 -15.41 -35.55
CA THR A 360 -17.15 -14.66 -35.10
C THR A 360 -17.36 -13.18 -35.40
N HIS A 361 -17.33 -12.35 -34.38
CA HIS A 361 -17.34 -10.90 -34.52
C HIS A 361 -16.01 -10.31 -34.05
N SER A 362 -15.60 -9.20 -34.65
CA SER A 362 -14.39 -8.48 -34.29
C SER A 362 -14.66 -7.01 -34.01
N LEU A 363 -13.99 -6.48 -32.99
CA LEU A 363 -13.89 -5.05 -32.71
C LEU A 363 -12.42 -4.68 -32.69
N TRP A 364 -12.01 -3.88 -33.67
CA TRP A 364 -10.60 -3.54 -33.90
C TRP A 364 -9.71 -4.79 -33.97
N ASP A 365 -8.90 -5.06 -32.95
CA ASP A 365 -7.97 -6.18 -32.88
C ASP A 365 -8.44 -7.34 -31.99
N LYS A 366 -9.62 -7.20 -31.38
CA LYS A 366 -10.30 -8.18 -30.54
C LYS A 366 -11.33 -8.94 -31.36
N LYS A 367 -11.49 -10.24 -31.08
CA LYS A 367 -12.52 -11.08 -31.68
C LYS A 367 -13.03 -12.09 -30.69
N ASN A 368 -14.32 -12.42 -30.77
CA ASN A 368 -14.91 -13.48 -29.97
C ASN A 368 -15.91 -14.29 -30.81
N ASN A 369 -16.16 -15.51 -30.34
CA ASN A 369 -17.18 -16.38 -30.88
C ASN A 369 -18.42 -16.27 -30.01
N VAL A 370 -19.54 -15.91 -30.63
CA VAL A 370 -20.80 -15.63 -29.95
C VAL A 370 -21.92 -16.48 -30.54
N PHE A 371 -23.01 -16.58 -29.79
CA PHE A 371 -24.25 -17.21 -30.22
C PHE A 371 -24.96 -16.38 -31.30
N PRO A 372 -25.82 -16.98 -32.14
CA PRO A 372 -26.40 -16.32 -33.33
C PRO A 372 -27.19 -15.04 -33.02
N GLU A 373 -27.91 -14.99 -31.91
CA GLU A 373 -28.76 -13.85 -31.52
C GLU A 373 -27.93 -12.60 -31.19
N ALA A 374 -26.65 -12.76 -30.83
CA ALA A 374 -25.74 -11.64 -30.63
C ALA A 374 -25.46 -10.87 -31.94
N TYR A 375 -25.70 -11.47 -33.11
CA TYR A 375 -25.55 -10.81 -34.41
C TYR A 375 -26.30 -9.48 -34.47
N GLY A 376 -27.57 -9.47 -34.04
CA GLY A 376 -28.41 -8.29 -34.05
C GLY A 376 -27.83 -7.16 -33.19
N ILE A 377 -27.22 -7.52 -32.05
CA ILE A 377 -26.54 -6.57 -31.17
C ILE A 377 -25.35 -5.93 -31.89
N PHE A 378 -24.51 -6.73 -32.55
CA PHE A 378 -23.35 -6.23 -33.28
C PHE A 378 -23.73 -5.36 -34.48
N THR A 379 -24.78 -5.72 -35.22
CA THR A 379 -25.25 -4.93 -36.37
C THR A 379 -25.72 -3.53 -35.99
N VAL A 380 -26.26 -3.38 -34.78
CA VAL A 380 -26.69 -2.07 -34.26
C VAL A 380 -25.51 -1.30 -33.68
N LEU A 381 -24.71 -1.92 -32.82
CA LEU A 381 -23.70 -1.20 -32.02
C LEU A 381 -22.40 -0.89 -32.79
N LEU A 382 -21.87 -1.80 -33.61
CA LEU A 382 -20.56 -1.61 -34.25
C LEU A 382 -20.51 -0.38 -35.17
N PRO A 383 -21.52 -0.08 -36.02
CA PRO A 383 -21.53 1.12 -36.85
C PRO A 383 -21.54 2.42 -36.02
N LEU A 384 -22.27 2.43 -34.91
CA LEU A 384 -22.36 3.59 -34.02
C LEU A 384 -21.02 3.88 -33.32
N ILE A 385 -20.27 2.84 -32.98
CA ILE A 385 -18.92 2.95 -32.39
C ILE A 385 -17.92 3.44 -33.44
N ALA A 386 -17.96 2.89 -34.66
CA ALA A 386 -17.11 3.35 -35.76
C ALA A 386 -17.34 4.85 -36.07
N ALA A 387 -18.60 5.30 -35.95
CA ALA A 387 -19.00 6.70 -36.15
C ALA A 387 -18.82 7.60 -34.91
N ASN A 388 -18.31 7.08 -33.78
CA ASN A 388 -18.10 7.80 -32.52
C ASN A 388 -19.36 8.51 -31.97
N LYS A 389 -20.51 7.80 -31.91
CA LYS A 389 -21.82 8.36 -31.49
C LYS A 389 -22.31 7.81 -30.13
N PRO A 390 -21.79 8.29 -28.98
CA PRO A 390 -22.14 7.74 -27.66
C PRO A 390 -23.63 7.89 -27.29
N LYS A 391 -24.26 9.02 -27.62
CA LYS A 391 -25.70 9.23 -27.38
C LYS A 391 -26.60 8.26 -28.15
N ALA A 392 -26.18 7.83 -29.34
CA ALA A 392 -26.93 6.85 -30.11
C ALA A 392 -26.85 5.44 -29.51
N LEU A 393 -25.75 5.12 -28.80
CA LEU A 393 -25.61 3.86 -28.08
C LEU A 393 -26.57 3.78 -26.88
N GLU A 394 -26.83 4.91 -26.21
CA GLU A 394 -27.83 4.99 -25.14
C GLU A 394 -29.22 4.62 -25.64
N THR A 395 -29.64 5.20 -26.77
CA THR A 395 -30.95 4.91 -27.38
C THR A 395 -31.02 3.46 -27.86
N ALA A 396 -29.98 2.99 -28.56
CA ALA A 396 -29.92 1.63 -29.08
C ALA A 396 -29.97 0.56 -27.98
N TYR A 397 -29.51 0.87 -26.76
CA TYR A 397 -29.52 -0.10 -25.66
C TYR A 397 -30.92 -0.57 -25.30
N ALA A 398 -31.89 0.36 -25.21
CA ALA A 398 -33.26 0.01 -24.87
C ALA A 398 -33.88 -0.91 -25.94
N GLU A 399 -33.70 -0.56 -27.22
CA GLU A 399 -34.15 -1.36 -28.37
C GLU A 399 -33.52 -2.76 -28.35
N ILE A 400 -32.21 -2.87 -28.10
CA ILE A 400 -31.52 -4.16 -28.01
C ILE A 400 -32.09 -5.03 -26.87
N ILE A 401 -32.38 -4.44 -25.72
CA ILE A 401 -32.92 -5.18 -24.59
C ILE A 401 -34.33 -5.70 -24.90
N GLU A 402 -35.20 -4.84 -25.45
CA GLU A 402 -36.59 -5.17 -25.76
C GLU A 402 -36.74 -6.10 -26.96
N ASP A 403 -35.99 -5.88 -28.03
CA ASP A 403 -36.18 -6.56 -29.32
C ASP A 403 -35.28 -7.79 -29.50
N ILE A 404 -34.17 -7.87 -28.75
CA ILE A 404 -33.20 -8.97 -28.90
C ILE A 404 -33.08 -9.78 -27.61
N VAL A 405 -32.73 -9.16 -26.48
CA VAL A 405 -32.38 -9.89 -25.25
C VAL A 405 -33.59 -10.57 -24.60
N ILE A 406 -34.69 -9.83 -24.40
CA ILE A 406 -35.91 -10.38 -23.78
C ILE A 406 -36.52 -11.50 -24.66
N PRO A 407 -36.69 -11.33 -25.98
CA PRO A 407 -37.19 -12.39 -26.86
C PRO A 407 -36.25 -13.59 -26.87
N ALA A 408 -34.93 -13.37 -26.96
CA ALA A 408 -33.96 -14.45 -26.90
C ALA A 408 -34.13 -15.27 -25.62
N ARG A 409 -34.21 -14.64 -24.43
CA ARG A 409 -34.37 -15.38 -23.16
C ARG A 409 -35.69 -16.17 -23.09
N ARG A 410 -36.79 -15.64 -23.64
CA ARG A 410 -38.11 -16.29 -23.61
C ARG A 410 -38.24 -17.44 -24.62
N ASP A 411 -37.35 -17.53 -25.59
CA ASP A 411 -37.37 -18.59 -26.59
C ASP A 411 -36.97 -19.94 -25.97
N ASN A 412 -37.96 -20.82 -25.85
CA ASN A 412 -37.84 -22.21 -25.40
C ASN A 412 -38.02 -23.20 -26.57
N SER A 413 -37.80 -22.76 -27.81
CA SER A 413 -37.93 -23.64 -28.98
C SER A 413 -36.96 -24.81 -28.92
N TRP A 414 -37.32 -25.91 -29.60
CA TRP A 414 -36.53 -27.14 -29.60
C TRP A 414 -35.10 -26.92 -30.11
N CYS A 415 -34.93 -26.06 -31.13
CA CYS A 415 -33.62 -25.69 -31.66
C CYS A 415 -32.76 -24.91 -30.65
N THR A 416 -33.35 -24.01 -29.86
CA THR A 416 -32.65 -23.22 -28.84
C THR A 416 -32.26 -24.08 -27.63
N TRP A 417 -33.10 -25.04 -27.25
CA TRP A 417 -32.78 -26.04 -26.21
C TRP A 417 -31.57 -26.92 -26.58
N PHE A 418 -31.42 -27.29 -27.86
CA PHE A 418 -30.28 -28.09 -28.33
C PHE A 418 -28.98 -27.30 -28.57
N THR A 419 -29.05 -25.97 -28.63
CA THR A 419 -27.92 -25.13 -29.07
C THR A 419 -27.41 -24.14 -28.04
N ARG A 420 -28.19 -23.80 -27.01
CA ARG A 420 -27.78 -22.88 -25.95
C ARG A 420 -27.23 -23.62 -24.74
N ASP A 421 -25.96 -23.37 -24.46
CA ASP A 421 -25.32 -23.82 -23.23
C ASP A 421 -25.72 -22.96 -22.01
N ARG A 422 -25.48 -23.49 -20.81
CA ARG A 422 -25.65 -22.83 -19.52
C ARG A 422 -24.97 -21.46 -19.45
N SER A 423 -23.81 -21.30 -20.09
CA SER A 423 -23.09 -20.02 -20.16
C SER A 423 -23.90 -18.92 -20.86
N THR A 424 -24.52 -19.23 -22.00
CA THR A 424 -25.37 -18.31 -22.78
C THR A 424 -26.65 -17.94 -22.01
N THR A 425 -27.30 -18.92 -21.38
CA THR A 425 -28.52 -18.69 -20.58
C THR A 425 -28.23 -17.79 -19.38
N LYS A 426 -27.13 -18.05 -18.67
CA LYS A 426 -26.67 -17.20 -17.56
C LYS A 426 -26.34 -15.78 -18.02
N TRP A 427 -25.68 -15.63 -19.17
CA TRP A 427 -25.37 -14.32 -19.73
C TRP A 427 -26.63 -13.51 -20.05
N LEU A 428 -27.63 -14.09 -20.72
CA LEU A 428 -28.90 -13.43 -21.05
C LEU A 428 -29.65 -12.98 -19.79
N GLU A 429 -29.66 -13.80 -18.74
CA GLU A 429 -30.24 -13.45 -17.44
C GLU A 429 -29.54 -12.25 -16.81
N LEU A 430 -28.21 -12.24 -16.80
CA LEU A 430 -27.43 -11.15 -16.20
C LEU A 430 -27.55 -9.85 -16.99
N VAL A 431 -27.63 -9.90 -18.32
CA VAL A 431 -27.89 -8.72 -19.16
C VAL A 431 -29.24 -8.12 -18.84
N GLN A 432 -30.31 -8.93 -18.86
CA GLN A 432 -31.66 -8.44 -18.61
C GLN A 432 -31.79 -7.79 -17.21
N ASN A 433 -31.08 -8.34 -16.22
CA ASN A 433 -31.11 -7.83 -14.86
C ASN A 433 -30.07 -6.72 -14.59
N CYS A 434 -29.32 -6.27 -15.60
CA CYS A 434 -28.22 -5.29 -15.48
C CYS A 434 -27.13 -5.70 -14.46
N LYS A 435 -26.86 -7.01 -14.33
CA LYS A 435 -25.91 -7.62 -13.38
C LYS A 435 -24.64 -8.16 -14.06
N LEU A 436 -24.19 -7.51 -15.13
CA LEU A 436 -22.98 -7.92 -15.88
C LEU A 436 -21.69 -7.83 -15.06
N ASN A 437 -21.68 -7.08 -13.96
CA ASN A 437 -20.60 -7.09 -12.97
C ASN A 437 -20.38 -8.47 -12.33
N GLU A 438 -21.41 -9.33 -12.26
CA GLU A 438 -21.26 -10.72 -11.79
C GLU A 438 -20.43 -11.59 -12.74
N LEU A 439 -20.24 -11.15 -13.99
CA LEU A 439 -19.30 -11.73 -14.96
C LEU A 439 -17.91 -11.07 -14.91
N GLY A 440 -17.65 -10.19 -13.94
CA GLY A 440 -16.41 -9.41 -13.86
C GLY A 440 -16.31 -8.30 -14.90
N VAL A 441 -17.44 -7.94 -15.54
CA VAL A 441 -17.47 -6.90 -16.58
C VAL A 441 -17.78 -5.55 -15.94
N HIS A 442 -16.85 -4.62 -16.12
CA HIS A 442 -16.93 -3.26 -15.63
C HIS A 442 -16.66 -2.28 -16.78
N TRP A 443 -17.08 -1.04 -16.59
CA TRP A 443 -16.79 0.04 -17.51
C TRP A 443 -16.20 1.21 -16.73
N PHE A 444 -15.03 1.65 -17.16
CA PHE A 444 -14.34 2.78 -16.57
C PHE A 444 -13.67 3.61 -17.68
N GLU A 445 -13.52 4.91 -17.41
CA GLU A 445 -12.72 5.79 -18.25
C GLU A 445 -11.25 5.32 -18.21
N PRO A 446 -10.56 5.17 -19.37
CA PRO A 446 -9.19 4.65 -19.41
C PRO A 446 -8.18 5.46 -18.60
N GLU A 447 -8.33 6.78 -18.51
CA GLU A 447 -7.45 7.64 -17.74
C GLU A 447 -7.56 7.33 -16.23
N LEU A 448 -8.78 7.04 -15.77
CA LEU A 448 -9.05 6.61 -14.39
C LEU A 448 -8.41 5.25 -14.11
N LEU A 449 -8.58 4.28 -15.03
CA LEU A 449 -7.95 2.97 -14.94
C LEU A 449 -6.43 3.09 -14.87
N PHE A 450 -5.84 3.88 -15.76
CA PHE A 450 -4.39 4.09 -15.82
C PHE A 450 -3.87 4.65 -14.49
N ASN A 451 -4.53 5.68 -13.96
CA ASN A 451 -4.16 6.28 -12.68
C ASN A 451 -4.27 5.27 -11.52
N ALA A 452 -5.37 4.52 -11.44
CA ALA A 452 -5.57 3.53 -10.38
C ALA A 452 -4.54 2.39 -10.45
N LEU A 453 -4.23 1.90 -11.66
CA LEU A 453 -3.22 0.86 -11.88
C LEU A 453 -1.82 1.31 -11.46
N GLN A 454 -1.46 2.58 -11.68
CA GLN A 454 -0.19 3.14 -11.20
C GLN A 454 -0.12 3.27 -9.68
N LEU A 455 -1.26 3.50 -9.03
CA LEU A 455 -1.36 3.61 -7.58
C LEU A 455 -1.48 2.25 -6.89
N PHE A 456 -1.80 1.18 -7.62
CA PHE A 456 -2.08 -0.12 -7.04
C PHE A 456 -0.82 -0.75 -6.44
N ASP A 457 -0.75 -0.76 -5.10
CA ASP A 457 0.36 -1.34 -4.36
C ASP A 457 0.23 -2.87 -4.27
N THR A 458 1.12 -3.58 -4.98
CA THR A 458 1.23 -5.03 -4.88
C THR A 458 2.66 -5.47 -4.67
N LYS A 459 2.88 -6.32 -3.65
CA LYS A 459 4.15 -7.00 -3.41
C LYS A 459 4.33 -8.22 -4.31
N ASN A 460 3.34 -8.56 -5.14
CA ASN A 460 3.38 -9.71 -6.04
C ASN A 460 4.00 -9.31 -7.41
N PRO A 461 5.21 -9.80 -7.75
CA PRO A 461 5.88 -9.44 -9.00
C PRO A 461 5.10 -9.84 -10.26
N SER A 462 4.35 -10.94 -10.23
CA SER A 462 3.58 -11.38 -11.40
C SER A 462 2.38 -10.47 -11.67
N VAL A 463 1.74 -9.99 -10.61
CA VAL A 463 0.66 -8.98 -10.71
C VAL A 463 1.24 -7.66 -11.22
N GLN A 464 2.37 -7.21 -10.69
CA GLN A 464 3.04 -5.99 -11.15
C GLN A 464 3.42 -6.06 -12.64
N MET A 465 3.94 -7.19 -13.11
CA MET A 465 4.27 -7.38 -14.52
C MET A 465 3.02 -7.26 -15.41
N ARG A 466 1.90 -7.86 -14.99
CA ARG A 466 0.63 -7.76 -15.72
C ARG A 466 0.05 -6.36 -15.72
N ILE A 467 0.22 -5.61 -14.62
CA ILE A 467 -0.13 -4.19 -14.55
C ILE A 467 0.70 -3.39 -15.56
N ASN A 468 2.02 -3.58 -15.57
CA ASN A 468 2.90 -2.87 -16.50
C ASN A 468 2.53 -3.15 -17.97
N HIS A 469 2.23 -4.42 -18.30
CA HIS A 469 1.75 -4.77 -19.64
C HIS A 469 0.42 -4.10 -19.99
N LEU A 470 -0.54 -4.05 -19.07
CA LEU A 470 -1.81 -3.36 -19.32
C LEU A 470 -1.61 -1.85 -19.49
N LEU A 471 -0.73 -1.22 -18.69
CA LEU A 471 -0.37 0.19 -18.85
C LEU A 471 0.27 0.46 -20.22
N ASP A 472 1.18 -0.41 -20.68
CA ASP A 472 1.76 -0.34 -22.02
C ASP A 472 0.68 -0.50 -23.11
N ASP A 473 -0.25 -1.44 -22.95
CA ASP A 473 -1.35 -1.64 -23.89
C ASP A 473 -2.31 -0.43 -23.96
N ILE A 474 -2.55 0.25 -22.84
CA ILE A 474 -3.34 1.50 -22.79
C ILE A 474 -2.59 2.61 -23.55
N ILE A 475 -1.29 2.78 -23.28
CA ILE A 475 -0.44 3.75 -24.00
C ILE A 475 -0.46 3.44 -25.50
N GLN A 476 -0.25 2.19 -25.89
CA GLN A 476 -0.29 1.77 -27.28
C GLN A 476 -1.64 2.09 -27.92
N THR A 477 -2.76 1.84 -27.22
CA THR A 477 -4.11 2.14 -27.70
C THR A 477 -4.31 3.63 -27.96
N TYR A 478 -3.88 4.48 -27.03
CA TYR A 478 -4.07 5.93 -27.14
C TYR A 478 -3.08 6.59 -28.11
N ALA A 479 -1.98 5.92 -28.44
CA ALA A 479 -1.06 6.33 -29.50
C ALA A 479 -1.61 6.13 -30.92
N GLN A 480 -2.73 5.42 -31.08
CA GLN A 480 -3.28 5.13 -32.41
C GLN A 480 -4.20 6.25 -32.89
N ASN A 481 -4.24 6.47 -34.20
CA ASN A 481 -5.25 7.29 -34.86
C ASN A 481 -6.57 6.52 -35.00
N GLN A 482 -7.30 6.40 -33.89
CA GLN A 482 -8.64 5.83 -33.79
C GLN A 482 -9.54 6.77 -32.97
N ASN A 483 -10.85 6.66 -33.16
CA ASN A 483 -11.81 7.44 -32.38
C ASN A 483 -11.80 7.04 -30.89
N ASP A 484 -12.21 7.98 -30.03
CA ASP A 484 -12.11 7.81 -28.56
C ASP A 484 -12.93 6.63 -28.06
N LEU A 485 -14.15 6.45 -28.56
CA LEU A 485 -15.02 5.36 -28.13
C LEU A 485 -14.42 3.99 -28.47
N MET A 486 -13.81 3.83 -29.64
CA MET A 486 -13.09 2.62 -30.03
C MET A 486 -11.89 2.33 -29.11
N LYS A 487 -11.14 3.37 -28.73
CA LYS A 487 -10.04 3.27 -27.76
C LYS A 487 -10.55 2.83 -26.38
N GLN A 488 -11.63 3.45 -25.89
CA GLN A 488 -12.25 3.11 -24.61
C GLN A 488 -12.73 1.66 -24.56
N PHE A 489 -13.39 1.17 -25.62
CA PHE A 489 -13.81 -0.22 -25.70
C PHE A 489 -12.63 -1.19 -25.67
N ARG A 490 -11.57 -0.93 -26.45
CA ARG A 490 -10.38 -1.78 -26.45
C ARG A 490 -9.76 -1.86 -25.04
N VAL A 491 -9.60 -0.72 -24.37
CA VAL A 491 -9.04 -0.68 -23.01
C VAL A 491 -9.91 -1.44 -22.02
N ASN A 492 -11.23 -1.27 -22.05
CA ASN A 492 -12.12 -1.96 -21.12
C ASN A 492 -12.16 -3.49 -21.37
N ILE A 493 -12.06 -3.95 -22.63
CA ILE A 493 -11.90 -5.38 -22.94
C ILE A 493 -10.59 -5.93 -22.35
N LEU A 494 -9.47 -5.23 -22.56
CA LEU A 494 -8.17 -5.61 -21.99
C LEU A 494 -8.19 -5.60 -20.46
N PHE A 495 -8.87 -4.63 -19.86
CA PHE A 495 -9.01 -4.54 -18.42
C PHE A 495 -9.83 -5.70 -17.83
N THR A 496 -10.93 -6.09 -18.47
CA THR A 496 -11.70 -7.28 -18.05
C THR A 496 -10.87 -8.56 -18.19
N GLU A 497 -10.14 -8.74 -19.29
CA GLU A 497 -9.19 -9.87 -19.44
C GLU A 497 -8.13 -9.87 -18.33
N PHE A 498 -7.61 -8.69 -17.97
CA PHE A 498 -6.69 -8.52 -16.86
C PHE A 498 -7.30 -8.92 -15.51
N LEU A 499 -8.51 -8.42 -15.19
CA LEU A 499 -9.23 -8.76 -13.96
C LEU A 499 -9.49 -10.26 -13.84
N ASN A 500 -9.87 -10.92 -14.94
CA ASN A 500 -10.15 -12.36 -14.96
C ASN A 500 -8.94 -13.23 -14.60
N GLY A 501 -7.72 -12.74 -14.83
CA GLY A 501 -6.53 -13.45 -14.39
C GLY A 501 -6.05 -13.08 -12.98
N LEU A 502 -6.67 -12.12 -12.29
CA LEU A 502 -6.34 -11.79 -10.90
C LEU A 502 -7.08 -12.72 -9.93
N ASN A 503 -6.52 -12.90 -8.73
CA ASN A 503 -7.29 -13.53 -7.66
C ASN A 503 -8.40 -12.57 -7.18
N LYS A 504 -9.39 -13.11 -6.47
CA LYS A 504 -10.57 -12.35 -6.01
C LYS A 504 -10.17 -11.15 -5.15
N ASP A 505 -9.19 -11.29 -4.27
CA ASP A 505 -8.77 -10.22 -3.35
C ASP A 505 -8.08 -9.06 -4.07
N HIS A 506 -7.15 -9.34 -5.00
CA HIS A 506 -6.53 -8.31 -5.83
C HIS A 506 -7.56 -7.60 -6.69
N SER A 507 -8.50 -8.34 -7.29
CA SER A 507 -9.58 -7.77 -8.10
C SER A 507 -10.47 -6.85 -7.26
N LYS A 508 -10.95 -7.31 -6.09
CA LYS A 508 -11.75 -6.50 -5.15
C LYS A 508 -11.01 -5.22 -4.75
N ARG A 509 -9.74 -5.32 -4.32
CA ARG A 509 -8.93 -4.15 -3.94
C ARG A 509 -8.77 -3.15 -5.07
N LEU A 510 -8.49 -3.61 -6.29
CA LEU A 510 -8.30 -2.73 -7.44
C LEU A 510 -9.60 -2.03 -7.82
N LEU A 511 -10.73 -2.75 -7.81
CA LEU A 511 -12.03 -2.15 -8.10
C LEU A 511 -12.40 -1.07 -7.07
N ILE A 512 -12.13 -1.29 -5.78
CA ILE A 512 -12.30 -0.25 -4.75
C ILE A 512 -11.38 0.94 -5.04
N LEU A 513 -10.10 0.70 -5.32
CA LEU A 513 -9.14 1.77 -5.61
C LEU A 513 -9.55 2.62 -6.82
N ILE A 514 -10.08 2.00 -7.88
CA ILE A 514 -10.57 2.73 -9.07
C ILE A 514 -11.68 3.71 -8.67
N LYS A 515 -12.61 3.28 -7.81
CA LYS A 515 -13.72 4.13 -7.33
C LYS A 515 -13.25 5.26 -6.41
N LEU A 516 -12.14 5.08 -5.70
CA LEU A 516 -11.53 6.13 -4.88
C LEU A 516 -10.76 7.18 -5.69
N CYS A 517 -10.42 6.89 -6.95
CA CYS A 517 -9.70 7.82 -7.80
C CYS A 517 -10.63 8.94 -8.30
N ASN A 518 -10.09 10.16 -8.40
CA ASN A 518 -10.81 11.29 -8.98
C ASN A 518 -10.60 11.34 -10.51
N LEU A 519 -11.70 11.33 -11.27
CA LEU A 519 -11.66 11.31 -12.74
C LEU A 519 -11.06 12.57 -13.36
N GLU A 520 -11.35 13.75 -12.85
CA GLU A 520 -10.85 15.03 -13.39
C GLU A 520 -9.33 15.14 -13.21
N ILE A 521 -8.85 14.71 -12.04
CA ILE A 521 -7.41 14.62 -11.77
C ILE A 521 -6.76 13.58 -12.68
N ALA A 522 -7.38 12.41 -12.85
CA ALA A 522 -6.85 11.36 -13.72
C ALA A 522 -6.76 11.82 -15.20
N LYS A 523 -7.78 12.51 -15.71
CA LYS A 523 -7.79 13.08 -17.07
C LYS A 523 -6.71 14.16 -17.24
N SER A 524 -6.63 15.11 -16.32
CA SER A 524 -5.64 16.19 -16.39
C SER A 524 -4.19 15.69 -16.26
N GLN A 525 -3.97 14.59 -15.54
CA GLN A 525 -2.64 14.01 -15.32
C GLN A 525 -2.29 12.88 -16.31
N PHE A 526 -3.18 12.50 -17.22
CA PHE A 526 -3.01 11.29 -18.04
C PHE A 526 -1.68 11.24 -18.80
N LEU A 527 -1.33 12.29 -19.55
CA LEU A 527 -0.06 12.35 -20.31
C LEU A 527 1.18 12.33 -19.39
N SER A 528 1.10 13.00 -18.24
CA SER A 528 2.15 13.00 -17.22
C SER A 528 2.34 11.60 -16.63
N ASN A 529 1.24 10.91 -16.37
CA ASN A 529 1.22 9.53 -15.88
C ASN A 529 1.80 8.56 -16.92
N CYS A 530 1.45 8.70 -18.21
CA CYS A 530 2.07 7.92 -19.28
C CYS A 530 3.58 8.17 -19.38
N THR A 531 4.00 9.43 -19.31
CA THR A 531 5.43 9.82 -19.29
C THR A 531 6.16 9.18 -18.13
N LYS A 532 5.58 9.24 -16.93
CA LYS A 532 6.16 8.60 -15.73
C LYS A 532 6.33 7.10 -15.93
N HIS A 533 5.31 6.41 -16.45
CA HIS A 533 5.37 4.97 -16.70
C HIS A 533 6.46 4.61 -17.72
N ILE A 534 6.50 5.30 -18.87
CA ILE A 534 7.51 5.08 -19.92
C ILE A 534 8.92 5.27 -19.34
N ASN A 535 9.15 6.35 -18.60
CA ASN A 535 10.44 6.61 -17.96
C ASN A 535 10.83 5.53 -16.96
N GLU A 536 9.88 4.98 -16.20
CA GLU A 536 10.12 3.87 -15.28
C GLU A 536 10.51 2.59 -16.02
N GLN A 537 9.84 2.26 -17.13
CA GLN A 537 10.20 1.10 -17.96
C GLN A 537 11.60 1.28 -18.59
N ILE A 538 11.89 2.46 -19.13
CA ILE A 538 13.22 2.77 -19.69
C ILE A 538 14.31 2.65 -18.62
N ALA A 539 14.08 3.17 -17.41
CA ALA A 539 15.04 3.06 -16.32
C ALA A 539 15.30 1.59 -15.91
N GLN A 540 14.27 0.74 -15.92
CA GLN A 540 14.41 -0.69 -15.64
C GLN A 540 15.24 -1.40 -16.72
N LEU A 541 14.98 -1.12 -18.00
CA LEU A 541 15.76 -1.65 -19.11
C LEU A 541 17.23 -1.20 -19.05
N GLY A 542 17.49 0.04 -18.61
CA GLY A 542 18.84 0.56 -18.41
C GLY A 542 19.61 -0.15 -17.28
N GLN A 543 18.94 -0.54 -16.19
CA GLN A 543 19.54 -1.23 -15.04
C GLN A 543 19.75 -2.74 -15.27
N ALA A 544 18.86 -3.39 -16.02
CA ALA A 544 18.91 -4.83 -16.26
C ALA A 544 20.16 -5.28 -17.05
N ILE A 545 20.81 -4.37 -17.77
CA ILE A 545 22.02 -4.66 -18.56
C ILE A 545 23.29 -4.58 -17.68
N ASP A 546 23.30 -3.73 -16.65
CA ASP A 546 24.47 -3.53 -15.79
C ASP A 546 24.71 -4.70 -14.82
N SER A 547 23.67 -5.47 -14.47
CA SER A 547 23.76 -6.64 -13.58
C SER A 547 24.47 -7.85 -14.21
N SER A 548 24.79 -7.80 -15.50
CA SER A 548 25.60 -8.81 -16.20
C SER A 548 27.11 -8.60 -16.07
N SER A 549 27.55 -7.46 -15.50
CA SER A 549 28.96 -7.21 -15.21
C SER A 549 29.27 -7.53 -13.75
N SER A 550 30.01 -8.62 -13.50
CA SER A 550 30.54 -8.96 -12.18
C SER A 550 31.72 -8.03 -11.83
N GLY A 551 31.44 -6.76 -11.59
CA GLY A 551 32.39 -5.80 -11.03
C GLY A 551 32.26 -5.76 -9.51
N PHE A 552 33.31 -6.16 -8.79
CA PHE A 552 33.38 -6.29 -7.32
C PHE A 552 33.22 -4.96 -6.54
N PHE A 553 32.94 -3.83 -7.22
CA PHE A 553 32.65 -2.53 -6.62
C PHE A 553 31.51 -1.80 -7.36
N SER A 554 30.26 -2.17 -7.08
CA SER A 554 29.12 -1.28 -7.32
C SER A 554 27.91 -1.65 -6.45
N ARG A 555 28.06 -1.55 -5.13
CA ARG A 555 26.92 -1.60 -4.19
C ARG A 555 26.83 -0.28 -3.44
N THR A 556 26.07 0.66 -4.03
CA THR A 556 25.20 1.68 -3.42
C THR A 556 25.05 2.85 -4.38
N ARG A 557 24.16 2.73 -5.38
CA ARG A 557 23.58 3.92 -6.02
C ARG A 557 22.09 3.96 -5.74
N ASN A 558 21.78 4.76 -4.72
CA ASN A 558 20.60 5.59 -4.55
C ASN A 558 19.33 5.18 -5.33
N LYS A 559 18.36 4.64 -4.59
CA LYS A 559 16.91 4.73 -4.91
C LYS A 559 16.40 6.18 -5.14
N LEU A 560 17.27 7.19 -4.98
CA LEU A 560 16.94 8.62 -5.04
C LEU A 560 17.32 9.29 -6.38
N ASP A 561 18.11 8.65 -7.25
CA ASP A 561 18.39 9.14 -8.60
C ASP A 561 17.77 8.20 -9.64
N ARG A 562 16.43 8.13 -9.67
CA ARG A 562 15.75 7.75 -10.91
C ARG A 562 15.99 8.90 -11.87
N VAL A 563 17.04 8.79 -12.68
CA VAL A 563 17.38 9.76 -13.72
C VAL A 563 16.10 10.06 -14.52
N LYS A 564 15.61 11.30 -14.42
CA LYS A 564 14.64 11.85 -15.39
C LYS A 564 15.39 11.95 -16.72
N LEU A 565 15.57 10.82 -17.40
CA LEU A 565 16.20 10.78 -18.73
C LEU A 565 15.42 11.62 -19.72
N PHE A 566 14.09 11.67 -19.56
CA PHE A 566 13.19 12.43 -20.41
C PHE A 566 12.17 13.19 -19.54
N ASN A 567 12.01 14.49 -19.80
CA ASN A 567 10.86 15.25 -19.30
C ASN A 567 9.68 15.07 -20.26
N LEU A 568 8.46 15.32 -19.78
CA LEU A 568 7.30 15.44 -20.68
C LEU A 568 7.67 16.45 -21.78
N PRO A 569 7.59 16.08 -23.06
CA PRO A 569 7.91 17.02 -24.13
C PRO A 569 6.94 18.21 -24.05
N GLU A 570 7.44 19.44 -23.91
CA GLU A 570 6.62 20.65 -23.74
C GLU A 570 5.57 20.86 -24.84
N LYS A 571 5.70 20.17 -25.97
CA LYS A 571 4.83 20.26 -27.14
C LYS A 571 3.89 19.06 -27.33
N ALA A 572 3.95 18.02 -26.48
CA ALA A 572 3.10 16.84 -26.63
C ALA A 572 1.65 17.17 -26.26
N LYS A 573 0.73 17.03 -27.23
CA LYS A 573 -0.71 17.26 -27.04
C LYS A 573 -1.48 15.98 -26.77
N ASP A 574 -0.90 14.85 -27.14
CA ASP A 574 -1.48 13.51 -27.07
C ASP A 574 -0.38 12.45 -26.92
N VAL A 575 -0.78 11.20 -26.74
CA VAL A 575 0.14 10.06 -26.54
C VAL A 575 0.96 9.77 -27.81
N GLU A 576 0.40 9.99 -29.01
CA GLU A 576 1.09 9.77 -30.28
C GLU A 576 2.29 10.72 -30.44
N SER A 577 2.04 12.03 -30.33
CA SER A 577 3.07 13.08 -30.37
C SER A 577 4.10 12.92 -29.25
N MET A 578 3.68 12.43 -28.08
CA MET A 578 4.58 12.07 -26.99
C MET A 578 5.54 10.94 -27.38
N ILE A 579 5.06 9.82 -27.94
CA ILE A 579 5.92 8.69 -28.35
C ILE A 579 6.88 9.10 -29.47
N VAL A 580 6.43 9.91 -30.43
CA VAL A 580 7.29 10.46 -31.49
C VAL A 580 8.41 11.30 -30.88
N ALA A 581 8.09 12.16 -29.91
CA ALA A 581 9.11 12.95 -29.22
C ALA A 581 10.14 12.06 -28.48
N TYR A 582 9.71 11.01 -27.78
CA TYR A 582 10.63 10.05 -27.14
C TYR A 582 11.59 9.41 -28.15
N LYS A 583 11.09 8.99 -29.33
CA LYS A 583 11.93 8.39 -30.39
C LYS A 583 12.96 9.39 -30.92
N THR A 584 12.56 10.64 -31.13
CA THR A 584 13.46 11.73 -31.58
C THR A 584 14.50 12.10 -30.52
N TYR A 585 14.13 12.12 -29.23
CA TYR A 585 15.11 12.36 -28.17
C TYR A 585 16.12 11.21 -28.07
N LEU A 586 15.68 9.96 -28.21
CA LEU A 586 16.58 8.80 -28.14
C LEU A 586 17.66 8.84 -29.23
N SER A 587 17.33 9.26 -30.46
CA SER A 587 18.32 9.36 -31.55
C SER A 587 19.36 10.45 -31.32
N GLY A 588 19.07 11.44 -30.47
CA GLY A 588 20.00 12.51 -30.10
C GLY A 588 20.87 12.23 -28.87
N LEU A 589 20.63 11.14 -28.13
CA LEU A 589 21.37 10.81 -26.90
C LEU A 589 22.60 9.96 -27.19
N SER A 590 23.74 10.34 -26.61
CA SER A 590 24.93 9.49 -26.57
C SER A 590 24.75 8.40 -25.49
N MET A 591 24.30 7.22 -25.90
CA MET A 591 24.09 6.06 -25.02
C MET A 591 24.79 4.81 -25.59
N GLU A 592 25.09 3.86 -24.71
CA GLU A 592 25.64 2.56 -25.12
C GLU A 592 24.71 1.86 -26.12
N PRO A 593 25.21 1.31 -27.25
CA PRO A 593 24.38 0.79 -28.34
C PRO A 593 23.34 -0.24 -27.91
N ARG A 594 23.71 -1.17 -27.01
CA ARG A 594 22.80 -2.22 -26.51
C ARG A 594 21.65 -1.66 -25.67
N LYS A 595 21.92 -0.62 -24.87
CA LYS A 595 20.90 0.07 -24.08
C LYS A 595 19.98 0.86 -24.99
N ALA A 596 20.54 1.57 -25.97
CA ALA A 596 19.78 2.30 -26.98
C ALA A 596 18.86 1.37 -27.80
N GLU A 597 19.34 0.19 -28.20
CA GLU A 597 18.56 -0.81 -28.94
C GLU A 597 17.40 -1.38 -28.10
N SER A 598 17.64 -1.69 -26.83
CA SER A 598 16.59 -2.20 -25.92
C SER A 598 15.49 -1.16 -25.69
N ILE A 599 15.88 0.10 -25.45
CA ILE A 599 14.94 1.22 -25.28
C ILE A 599 14.20 1.50 -26.60
N SER A 600 14.89 1.47 -27.72
CA SER A 600 14.30 1.65 -29.06
C SER A 600 13.27 0.58 -29.36
N THR A 601 13.59 -0.69 -29.08
CA THR A 601 12.66 -1.83 -29.24
C THR A 601 11.40 -1.64 -28.40
N TYR A 602 11.54 -1.19 -27.14
CA TYR A 602 10.39 -0.88 -26.29
C TYR A 602 9.54 0.26 -26.84
N LEU A 603 10.15 1.40 -27.18
CA LEU A 603 9.44 2.56 -27.76
C LEU A 603 8.79 2.24 -29.11
N PHE A 604 9.42 1.37 -29.90
CA PHE A 604 8.86 0.86 -31.14
C PHE A 604 7.61 0.03 -30.86
N LYS A 605 7.67 -0.92 -29.93
CA LYS A 605 6.54 -1.78 -29.53
C LYS A 605 5.32 -0.96 -29.10
N ILE A 606 5.49 -0.01 -28.16
CA ILE A 606 4.36 0.80 -27.67
C ILE A 606 3.83 1.80 -28.69
N GLY A 607 4.62 2.13 -29.72
CA GLY A 607 4.21 3.00 -30.83
C GLY A 607 3.77 2.25 -32.09
N GLN A 608 3.79 0.91 -32.09
CA GLN A 608 3.50 0.11 -33.28
C GLN A 608 1.99 0.15 -33.60
N PRO A 609 1.60 0.24 -34.89
CA PRO A 609 0.20 0.18 -35.30
C PRO A 609 -0.50 -1.10 -34.84
N ILE A 610 -1.69 -0.94 -34.25
CA ILE A 610 -2.52 -2.08 -33.85
C ILE A 610 -3.31 -2.59 -35.06
N LEU A 611 -2.92 -3.76 -35.55
CA LEU A 611 -3.58 -4.44 -36.67
C LEU A 611 -4.98 -4.93 -36.27
N THR A 612 -5.96 -4.76 -37.16
CA THR A 612 -7.31 -5.31 -36.98
C THR A 612 -7.30 -6.84 -36.97
N ALA A 613 -8.34 -7.48 -36.43
CA ALA A 613 -8.45 -8.95 -36.40
C ALA A 613 -8.31 -9.56 -37.81
N THR A 614 -8.92 -8.93 -38.82
CA THR A 614 -8.83 -9.36 -40.23
C THR A 614 -7.43 -9.17 -40.81
N GLN A 615 -6.74 -8.07 -40.47
CA GLN A 615 -5.34 -7.85 -40.85
C GLN A 615 -4.41 -8.87 -40.18
N LYS A 616 -4.61 -9.18 -38.89
CA LYS A 616 -3.85 -10.21 -38.18
C LYS A 616 -4.03 -11.59 -38.82
N GLU A 617 -5.24 -11.95 -39.24
CA GLU A 617 -5.49 -13.22 -39.94
C GLU A 617 -4.84 -13.26 -41.32
N LYS A 618 -4.93 -12.18 -42.10
CA LYS A 618 -4.22 -12.07 -43.38
C LYS A 618 -2.70 -12.16 -43.20
N ALA A 619 -2.15 -11.53 -42.16
CA ALA A 619 -0.73 -11.61 -41.83
C ALA A 619 -0.29 -13.02 -41.41
N LYS A 620 -1.11 -13.76 -40.65
CA LYS A 620 -0.83 -15.16 -40.28
C LYS A 620 -0.89 -16.12 -41.48
N ASN A 621 -1.82 -15.87 -42.39
CA ASN A 621 -2.04 -16.72 -43.57
C ASN A 621 -1.07 -16.40 -44.72
N SER A 622 -0.45 -15.22 -44.70
CA SER A 622 0.66 -14.89 -45.59
C SER A 622 1.96 -15.33 -44.92
N GLY A 623 2.41 -16.56 -45.18
CA GLY A 623 3.65 -17.15 -44.63
C GLY A 623 4.96 -16.47 -45.06
N ARG A 624 5.01 -15.13 -45.16
CA ARG A 624 6.23 -14.36 -45.33
C ARG A 624 6.71 -13.88 -43.97
N THR A 625 7.96 -14.20 -43.66
CA THR A 625 8.78 -13.49 -42.69
C THR A 625 8.50 -11.99 -42.81
N THR A 626 8.13 -11.36 -41.69
CA THR A 626 7.91 -9.91 -41.57
C THR A 626 9.08 -9.16 -42.20
N LEU A 627 8.90 -8.76 -43.45
CA LEU A 627 9.74 -7.78 -44.12
C LEU A 627 9.42 -6.45 -43.47
N ASP A 628 10.44 -5.87 -42.86
CA ASP A 628 10.44 -4.53 -42.32
C ASP A 628 10.25 -3.53 -43.48
N TYR A 629 9.00 -3.09 -43.69
CA TYR A 629 8.65 -2.18 -44.78
C TYR A 629 9.13 -0.73 -44.54
N ILE A 630 9.92 -0.47 -43.49
CA ILE A 630 10.40 0.88 -43.14
C ILE A 630 11.93 1.04 -43.36
N ALA A 631 12.63 0.01 -43.84
CA ALA A 631 14.06 0.14 -44.19
C ALA A 631 14.33 0.73 -45.60
N GLN A 632 13.33 1.26 -46.31
CA GLN A 632 13.51 1.85 -47.65
C GLN A 632 13.46 3.39 -47.71
N TYR A 633 13.38 4.07 -46.57
CA TYR A 633 13.58 5.53 -46.50
C TYR A 633 14.44 5.91 -45.28
N THR A 634 15.71 5.54 -45.33
CA THR A 634 16.81 6.24 -44.66
C THR A 634 17.99 6.30 -45.60
#